data_AF-A0A9X7VZR9-F1
#
_entry.id   AF-A0A9X7VZR9-F1
#
_cell.length_a   1.000
_cell.length_b   1.000
_cell.length_c   1.000
_cell.angle_alpha   90.00
_cell.angle_beta   90.00
_cell.angle_gamma   90.00
#
_symmetry.space_group_name_H-M   'P 1'
#
loop_
_entity.id
_entity.type
_entity.pdbx_description
1 polymer ?
#
loop_
_entity_poly.entity_id
_entity_poly.type
_entity_poly.pdbx_seq_one_letter_code
_entity_poly.pdbx_strand_id
1 'polypeptide(L)'
;MKWESAKTWLIMAFLFLDCILGWQVYSQRQAQVAYVESYSDLLANTKTLLSEHGLSLEAPVPQTHDKMAVLKGTFAEPSLLKLAGAAFPGIQQVHVDATAAEARVPQGTIQVTDMGTWQVIYTTPVITNLKHSSDVLKAVWQGSQYVADNVSYTQSSDKPGVKQYNFIEKYQSYPIFDATVAAQVGQAKLWSFQQTAVVNLQTVGDAKPTISALDALDSLANSMDQMMGSHGGSITSVEMGYAHKVAGDSPPNTSASSANYWFPVWRIVTPNTIYFVNAYTGEVNVPLQ
;
A
#
# COMPACT_ATOMS: atom_id res chain seq x y z
N MET A 1 -77.01 -15.74 -24.17
CA MET A 1 -75.84 -14.95 -23.69
C MET A 1 -74.60 -15.55 -24.35
N LYS A 2 -73.82 -14.78 -25.12
CA LYS A 2 -72.69 -15.30 -25.93
C LYS A 2 -71.44 -15.51 -25.08
N TRP A 3 -71.44 -16.58 -24.28
CA TRP A 3 -70.38 -16.95 -23.33
C TRP A 3 -69.02 -17.16 -24.00
N GLU A 4 -69.01 -17.73 -25.21
CA GLU A 4 -67.77 -17.97 -25.95
C GLU A 4 -67.04 -16.68 -26.35
N SER A 5 -67.78 -15.63 -26.73
CA SER A 5 -67.19 -14.33 -27.08
C SER A 5 -66.55 -13.65 -25.86
N ALA A 6 -67.15 -13.77 -24.68
CA ALA A 6 -66.60 -13.20 -23.45
C ALA A 6 -65.26 -13.84 -23.06
N LYS A 7 -65.11 -15.15 -23.29
CA LYS A 7 -63.85 -15.88 -23.03
C LYS A 7 -62.72 -15.40 -23.92
N THR A 8 -62.98 -15.17 -25.21
CA THR A 8 -61.98 -14.63 -26.15
C THR A 8 -61.55 -13.22 -25.77
N TRP A 9 -62.49 -12.35 -25.38
CA TRP A 9 -62.16 -10.99 -24.92
C TRP A 9 -61.33 -10.99 -23.64
N LEU A 10 -61.58 -11.91 -22.71
CA LEU A 10 -60.80 -12.04 -21.48
C LEU A 10 -59.36 -12.50 -21.75
N ILE A 11 -59.16 -13.47 -22.65
CA ILE A 11 -57.82 -13.93 -23.06
C ILE A 11 -57.05 -12.80 -23.76
N MET A 12 -57.70 -12.05 -24.65
CA MET A 12 -57.10 -10.90 -25.34
C MET A 12 -56.70 -9.79 -24.35
N ALA A 13 -57.54 -9.51 -23.34
CA ALA A 13 -57.24 -8.52 -22.32
C ALA A 13 -56.05 -8.94 -21.45
N PHE A 14 -55.96 -10.23 -21.09
CA PHE A 14 -54.80 -10.76 -20.35
C PHE A 14 -53.51 -10.68 -21.18
N LEU A 15 -53.55 -11.05 -22.45
CA LEU A 15 -52.38 -10.98 -23.33
C LEU A 15 -51.89 -9.54 -23.52
N PHE A 16 -52.82 -8.59 -23.66
CA PHE A 16 -52.47 -7.17 -23.72
C PHE A 16 -51.82 -6.67 -22.43
N LEU A 17 -52.34 -7.10 -21.28
CA LEU A 17 -51.78 -6.76 -19.96
C LEU A 17 -50.39 -7.36 -19.77
N ASP A 18 -50.18 -8.62 -20.18
CA ASP A 18 -48.88 -9.29 -20.15
C ASP A 18 -47.85 -8.61 -21.07
N CYS A 19 -48.26 -8.14 -22.26
CA CYS A 19 -47.41 -7.35 -23.15
C CYS A 19 -46.99 -6.01 -22.52
N ILE A 20 -47.91 -5.32 -21.84
CA ILE A 20 -47.59 -4.07 -21.12
C ILE A 20 -46.61 -4.33 -19.98
N LEU A 21 -46.85 -5.37 -19.18
CA LEU A 21 -45.95 -5.76 -18.09
C LEU A 21 -44.56 -6.13 -18.63
N GLY A 22 -44.49 -6.87 -19.74
CA GLY A 22 -43.24 -7.22 -20.40
C GLY A 22 -42.47 -5.97 -20.86
N TRP A 23 -43.16 -5.01 -21.48
CA TRP A 23 -42.56 -3.74 -21.90
C TRP A 23 -42.04 -2.92 -20.71
N GLN A 24 -42.81 -2.85 -19.62
CA GLN A 24 -42.43 -2.11 -18.42
C GLN A 24 -41.20 -2.73 -17.73
N VAL A 25 -41.14 -4.06 -17.66
CA VAL A 25 -39.96 -4.76 -17.11
C VAL A 25 -38.74 -4.54 -18.01
N TYR A 26 -38.91 -4.56 -19.33
CA TYR A 26 -37.83 -4.32 -20.27
C TYR A 26 -37.27 -2.88 -20.17
N SER A 27 -38.15 -1.87 -20.09
CA SER A 27 -37.73 -0.47 -19.96
C SER A 27 -37.10 -0.18 -18.60
N GLN A 28 -37.61 -0.78 -17.51
CA GLN A 28 -37.00 -0.66 -16.18
C GLN A 28 -35.61 -1.30 -16.13
N ARG A 29 -35.42 -2.47 -16.77
CA ARG A 29 -34.10 -3.09 -16.88
C ARG A 29 -33.12 -2.24 -17.70
N GLN A 30 -33.57 -1.64 -18.80
CA GLN A 30 -32.70 -0.73 -19.56
C GLN A 30 -32.33 0.54 -18.76
N ALA A 31 -33.28 1.11 -18.02
CA ALA A 31 -33.01 2.27 -17.17
C ALA A 31 -32.00 1.95 -16.05
N GLN A 32 -32.08 0.75 -15.46
CA GLN A 32 -31.10 0.29 -14.47
C GLN A 32 -29.73 -0.02 -15.07
N VAL A 33 -29.65 -0.46 -16.33
CA VAL A 33 -28.38 -0.67 -17.04
C VAL A 33 -27.75 0.67 -17.49
N ALA A 34 -28.56 1.72 -17.67
CA ALA A 34 -28.10 3.04 -18.09
C ALA A 34 -27.61 3.93 -16.93
N TYR A 35 -27.98 3.64 -15.67
CA TYR A 35 -27.47 4.36 -14.51
C TYR A 35 -26.20 3.66 -13.98
N VAL A 36 -25.13 3.76 -14.75
CA VAL A 36 -23.78 3.61 -14.20
C VAL A 36 -23.37 5.01 -13.77
N GLU A 37 -23.34 5.24 -12.46
CA GLU A 37 -22.93 6.52 -11.89
C GLU A 37 -21.57 6.94 -12.46
N SER A 38 -21.47 8.19 -12.93
CA SER A 38 -20.25 8.63 -13.59
C SER A 38 -19.11 8.71 -12.57
N TYR A 39 -17.86 8.50 -13.01
CA TYR A 39 -16.70 8.62 -12.12
C TYR A 39 -16.66 9.99 -11.42
N SER A 40 -17.10 11.06 -12.10
CA SER A 40 -17.19 12.40 -11.50
C SER A 40 -18.20 12.47 -10.37
N ASP A 41 -19.34 11.79 -10.50
CA ASP A 41 -20.38 11.77 -9.47
C ASP A 41 -19.91 10.94 -8.27
N LEU A 42 -19.34 9.75 -8.53
CA LEU A 42 -18.74 8.91 -7.48
C LEU A 42 -17.64 9.67 -6.71
N LEU A 43 -16.72 10.33 -7.43
CA LEU A 43 -15.66 11.14 -6.81
C LEU A 43 -16.23 12.31 -5.99
N ALA A 44 -17.32 12.94 -6.46
CA ALA A 44 -17.98 14.02 -5.72
C ALA A 44 -18.61 13.50 -4.43
N ASN A 45 -19.29 12.34 -4.49
CA ASN A 45 -19.87 11.68 -3.33
C ASN A 45 -18.80 11.28 -2.31
N THR A 46 -17.71 10.63 -2.75
CA THR A 46 -16.57 10.28 -1.90
C THR A 46 -15.96 11.52 -1.25
N LYS A 47 -15.81 12.63 -1.98
CA LYS A 47 -15.32 13.89 -1.39
C LYS A 47 -16.25 14.45 -0.33
N THR A 48 -17.56 14.39 -0.55
CA THR A 48 -18.56 14.79 0.45
C THR A 48 -18.44 13.91 1.69
N LEU A 49 -18.42 12.59 1.52
CA LEU A 49 -18.28 11.63 2.61
C LEU A 49 -16.99 11.87 3.41
N LEU A 50 -15.85 11.99 2.74
CA LEU A 50 -14.58 12.33 3.40
C LEU A 50 -14.68 13.62 4.22
N SER A 51 -15.32 14.66 3.66
CA SER A 51 -15.46 15.95 4.33
C SER A 51 -16.36 15.89 5.56
N GLU A 52 -17.41 15.06 5.54
CA GLU A 52 -18.29 14.83 6.70
C GLU A 52 -17.51 14.21 7.87
N HIS A 53 -16.50 13.38 7.57
CA HIS A 53 -15.59 12.77 8.54
C HIS A 53 -14.28 13.56 8.75
N GLY A 54 -14.21 14.82 8.31
CA GLY A 54 -13.07 15.71 8.59
C GLY A 54 -11.80 15.46 7.77
N LEU A 55 -11.92 14.77 6.64
CA LEU A 55 -10.84 14.53 5.67
C LEU A 55 -11.02 15.39 4.42
N SER A 56 -9.93 15.85 3.81
CA SER A 56 -9.95 16.49 2.49
C SER A 56 -9.13 15.68 1.49
N LEU A 57 -9.60 15.57 0.25
CA LEU A 57 -8.88 14.85 -0.80
C LEU A 57 -8.12 15.83 -1.69
N GLU A 58 -6.79 15.86 -1.54
CA GLU A 58 -5.87 16.67 -2.37
C GLU A 58 -5.08 15.82 -3.37
N ALA A 59 -5.00 14.50 -3.12
CA ALA A 59 -4.33 13.55 -3.98
C ALA A 59 -5.11 13.24 -5.27
N PRO A 60 -4.42 12.94 -6.38
CA PRO A 60 -5.06 12.29 -7.52
C PRO A 60 -5.53 10.88 -7.13
N VAL A 61 -6.75 10.52 -7.52
CA VAL A 61 -7.33 9.19 -7.26
C VAL A 61 -7.17 8.33 -8.50
N PRO A 62 -6.53 7.15 -8.39
CA PRO A 62 -6.43 6.19 -9.49
C PRO A 62 -7.81 5.71 -9.95
N GLN A 63 -8.05 5.76 -11.27
CA GLN A 63 -9.30 5.27 -11.87
C GLN A 63 -9.27 3.77 -12.16
N THR A 64 -8.08 3.22 -12.36
CA THR A 64 -7.89 1.81 -12.67
C THR A 64 -7.30 1.09 -11.47
N HIS A 65 -7.69 -0.16 -11.30
CA HIS A 65 -7.14 -1.06 -10.31
C HIS A 65 -7.05 -2.46 -10.92
N ASP A 66 -5.97 -3.16 -10.59
CA ASP A 66 -5.66 -4.44 -11.20
C ASP A 66 -6.09 -5.59 -10.29
N LYS A 67 -6.32 -6.77 -10.87
CA LYS A 67 -6.44 -7.99 -10.09
C LYS A 67 -5.08 -8.31 -9.47
N MET A 68 -5.04 -8.54 -8.17
CA MET A 68 -3.80 -8.83 -7.45
C MET A 68 -3.90 -10.17 -6.73
N ALA A 69 -2.77 -10.86 -6.60
CA ALA A 69 -2.64 -12.08 -5.82
C ALA A 69 -1.91 -11.77 -4.51
N VAL A 70 -2.12 -12.59 -3.48
CA VAL A 70 -1.32 -12.49 -2.25
C VAL A 70 0.12 -12.87 -2.56
N LEU A 71 1.09 -12.16 -1.99
CA LEU A 71 2.50 -12.55 -2.08
C LEU A 71 2.88 -13.39 -0.87
N LYS A 72 3.72 -14.39 -1.11
CA LYS A 72 4.43 -15.15 -0.10
C LYS A 72 5.91 -14.91 -0.25
N GLY A 73 6.60 -14.67 0.85
CA GLY A 73 8.05 -14.45 0.85
C GLY A 73 8.62 -14.52 2.26
N THR A 74 9.82 -13.99 2.40
CA THR A 74 10.55 -13.95 3.67
C THR A 74 11.22 -12.60 3.82
N PHE A 75 11.35 -12.12 5.05
CA PHE A 75 12.26 -11.03 5.35
C PHE A 75 13.70 -11.45 5.01
N ALA A 76 14.50 -10.51 4.49
CA ALA A 76 15.86 -10.82 4.06
C ALA A 76 16.79 -10.99 5.25
N GLU A 77 17.55 -12.09 5.29
CA GLU A 77 18.57 -12.32 6.33
C GLU A 77 19.98 -12.38 5.72
N PRO A 78 20.47 -11.30 5.09
CA PRO A 78 21.83 -11.26 4.58
C PRO A 78 22.83 -11.32 5.73
N SER A 79 23.90 -12.11 5.56
CA SER A 79 25.02 -12.12 6.50
C SER A 79 25.60 -10.72 6.69
N LEU A 80 26.04 -10.39 7.91
CA LEU A 80 26.67 -9.11 8.23
C LEU A 80 27.85 -8.74 7.31
N LEU A 81 28.60 -9.72 6.81
CA LEU A 81 29.67 -9.50 5.82
C LEU A 81 29.14 -8.99 4.47
N LYS A 82 28.01 -9.53 4.00
CA LYS A 82 27.36 -9.07 2.76
C LYS A 82 26.81 -7.65 2.91
N LEU A 83 26.23 -7.34 4.06
CA LEU A 83 25.77 -5.99 4.38
C LEU A 83 26.95 -5.01 4.42
N ALA A 84 28.05 -5.39 5.09
CA ALA A 84 29.27 -4.59 5.14
C ALA A 84 29.85 -4.33 3.75
N GLY A 85 29.89 -5.34 2.88
CA GLY A 85 30.37 -5.19 1.51
C GLY A 85 29.51 -4.25 0.65
N ALA A 86 28.20 -4.17 0.91
CA ALA A 86 27.30 -3.25 0.22
C ALA A 86 27.42 -1.81 0.75
N ALA A 87 27.36 -1.64 2.07
CA ALA A 87 27.39 -0.32 2.71
C ALA A 87 28.76 0.35 2.69
N PHE A 88 29.84 -0.43 2.72
CA PHE A 88 31.21 0.06 2.79
C PHE A 88 32.07 -0.58 1.68
N PRO A 89 32.02 -0.05 0.44
CA PRO A 89 32.80 -0.57 -0.67
C PRO A 89 34.30 -0.42 -0.40
N GLY A 90 35.06 -1.49 -0.61
CA GLY A 90 36.53 -1.50 -0.50
C GLY A 90 37.07 -1.74 0.91
N ILE A 91 36.23 -2.09 1.89
CA ILE A 91 36.73 -2.49 3.21
C ILE A 91 37.45 -3.83 3.16
N GLN A 92 38.50 -3.96 3.97
CA GLN A 92 39.32 -5.18 4.04
C GLN A 92 39.11 -5.97 5.34
N GLN A 93 38.69 -5.30 6.41
CA GLN A 93 38.47 -5.92 7.72
C GLN A 93 37.11 -5.52 8.28
N VAL A 94 36.29 -6.53 8.61
CA VAL A 94 35.03 -6.38 9.33
C VAL A 94 35.17 -7.13 10.63
N HIS A 95 34.90 -6.46 11.76
CA HIS A 95 34.73 -7.15 13.03
C HIS A 95 33.25 -7.49 13.20
N VAL A 96 32.93 -8.78 13.28
CA VAL A 96 31.55 -9.27 13.42
C VAL A 96 31.33 -9.75 14.84
N ASP A 97 30.35 -9.16 15.52
CA ASP A 97 29.81 -9.64 16.79
C ASP A 97 28.47 -10.32 16.52
N ALA A 98 28.50 -11.65 16.40
CA ALA A 98 27.31 -12.44 16.13
C ALA A 98 26.29 -12.42 17.29
N THR A 99 26.75 -12.15 18.52
CA THR A 99 25.87 -12.12 19.70
C THR A 99 25.07 -10.83 19.74
N ALA A 100 25.71 -9.71 19.37
CA ALA A 100 25.06 -8.41 19.26
C ALA A 100 24.38 -8.16 17.90
N ALA A 101 24.47 -9.12 16.97
CA ALA A 101 24.06 -8.98 15.58
C ALA A 101 24.61 -7.70 14.91
N GLU A 102 25.88 -7.40 15.20
CA GLU A 102 26.55 -6.15 14.82
C GLU A 102 27.82 -6.43 14.01
N ALA A 103 28.07 -5.59 13.00
CA ALA A 103 29.36 -5.51 12.33
C ALA A 103 29.95 -4.11 12.48
N ARG A 104 31.25 -4.06 12.81
CA ARG A 104 32.02 -2.83 12.97
C ARG A 104 33.12 -2.76 11.93
N VAL A 105 33.22 -1.59 11.30
CA VAL A 105 34.31 -1.20 10.40
C VAL A 105 34.83 0.18 10.81
N PRO A 106 36.05 0.59 10.45
CA PRO A 106 36.56 1.92 10.80
C PRO A 106 35.65 3.08 10.36
N GLN A 107 34.93 2.88 9.25
CA GLN A 107 34.04 3.87 8.65
C GLN A 107 32.64 3.93 9.29
N GLY A 108 32.25 2.97 10.14
CA GLY A 108 30.90 2.90 10.69
C GLY A 108 30.50 1.53 11.26
N THR A 109 29.22 1.40 11.58
CA THR A 109 28.63 0.18 12.14
C THR A 109 27.39 -0.24 11.37
N ILE A 110 27.09 -1.53 11.43
CA ILE A 110 25.86 -2.15 10.96
C ILE A 110 25.29 -2.93 12.12
N GLN A 111 24.01 -2.73 12.43
CA GLN A 111 23.30 -3.46 13.46
C GLN A 111 21.99 -4.00 12.89
N VAL A 112 21.73 -5.30 13.05
CA VAL A 112 20.41 -5.86 12.78
C VAL A 112 19.50 -5.49 13.95
N THR A 113 18.43 -4.77 13.67
CA THR A 113 17.52 -4.20 14.69
C THR A 113 16.24 -5.01 14.83
N ASP A 114 15.79 -5.64 13.75
CA ASP A 114 14.61 -6.51 13.73
C ASP A 114 14.72 -7.49 12.54
N MET A 115 13.75 -8.40 12.41
CA MET A 115 13.65 -9.33 11.30
C MET A 115 13.66 -8.58 9.96
N GLY A 116 14.65 -8.90 9.12
CA GLY A 116 14.84 -8.23 7.82
C GLY A 116 15.20 -6.76 7.87
N THR A 117 15.48 -6.22 9.06
CA THR A 117 15.74 -4.79 9.26
C THR A 117 17.10 -4.57 9.89
N TRP A 118 17.88 -3.68 9.29
CA TRP A 118 19.18 -3.28 9.82
C TRP A 118 19.39 -1.79 9.67
N GLN A 119 20.21 -1.26 10.58
CA GLN A 119 20.65 0.12 10.58
C GLN A 119 22.15 0.18 10.25
N VAL A 120 22.51 1.12 9.39
CA VAL A 120 23.89 1.47 9.08
C VAL A 120 24.15 2.89 9.56
N ILE A 121 25.21 3.07 10.34
CA ILE A 121 25.65 4.37 10.85
C ILE A 121 27.08 4.62 10.38
N TYR A 122 27.30 5.74 9.70
CA TYR A 122 28.61 6.14 9.20
C TYR A 122 29.31 7.08 10.19
N THR A 123 30.48 6.68 10.68
CA THR A 123 31.41 7.59 11.36
C THR A 123 32.13 8.47 10.33
N THR A 124 32.49 7.88 9.19
CA THR A 124 33.03 8.58 8.02
C THR A 124 32.12 8.31 6.82
N PRO A 125 31.37 9.32 6.31
CA PRO A 125 30.45 9.13 5.20
C PRO A 125 31.13 8.54 3.96
N VAL A 126 30.60 7.42 3.46
CA VAL A 126 31.05 6.81 2.20
C VAL A 126 30.61 7.66 0.99
N ILE A 127 29.41 8.25 1.07
CA ILE A 127 28.88 9.18 0.08
C ILE A 127 29.05 10.59 0.63
N THR A 128 29.90 11.39 -0.01
CA THR A 128 30.27 12.75 0.45
C THR A 128 29.79 13.89 -0.45
N ASN A 129 29.25 13.57 -1.63
CA ASN A 129 28.74 14.54 -2.59
C ASN A 129 27.49 13.97 -3.30
N LEU A 130 26.41 13.85 -2.54
CA LEU A 130 25.12 13.38 -3.02
C LEU A 130 24.51 14.41 -3.99
N LYS A 131 24.29 14.01 -5.25
CA LYS A 131 23.70 14.86 -6.28
C LYS A 131 22.21 14.60 -6.44
N HIS A 132 21.83 13.32 -6.36
CA HIS A 132 20.46 12.86 -6.44
C HIS A 132 20.13 12.03 -5.21
N SER A 133 18.88 12.07 -4.73
CA SER A 133 18.44 11.25 -3.59
C SER A 133 18.72 9.76 -3.83
N SER A 134 18.52 9.27 -5.05
CA SER A 134 18.81 7.88 -5.44
C SER A 134 20.29 7.47 -5.33
N ASP A 135 21.23 8.40 -5.18
CA ASP A 135 22.63 8.06 -4.92
C ASP A 135 22.79 7.27 -3.61
N VAL A 136 21.89 7.47 -2.64
CA VAL A 136 21.83 6.68 -1.39
C VAL A 136 21.77 5.19 -1.69
N LEU A 137 21.00 4.78 -2.71
CA LEU A 137 20.75 3.38 -3.04
C LEU A 137 22.02 2.63 -3.48
N LYS A 138 23.11 3.35 -3.81
CA LYS A 138 24.41 2.74 -4.12
C LYS A 138 25.06 2.05 -2.91
N ALA A 139 24.73 2.48 -1.70
CA ALA A 139 25.22 1.88 -0.45
C ALA A 139 24.21 0.90 0.18
N VAL A 140 23.01 0.81 -0.38
CA VAL A 140 21.92 -0.03 0.12
C VAL A 140 22.07 -1.43 -0.46
N TRP A 141 21.88 -2.45 0.36
CA TRP A 141 21.92 -3.83 -0.11
C TRP A 141 20.75 -4.08 -1.08
N GLN A 142 21.05 -4.56 -2.29
CA GLN A 142 20.06 -4.68 -3.37
C GLN A 142 19.31 -3.36 -3.67
N GLY A 143 19.97 -2.20 -3.51
CA GLY A 143 19.36 -0.88 -3.68
C GLY A 143 18.68 -0.63 -5.03
N SER A 144 19.00 -1.40 -6.07
CA SER A 144 18.30 -1.33 -7.38
C SER A 144 16.84 -1.79 -7.34
N GLN A 145 16.40 -2.49 -6.30
CA GLN A 145 15.00 -2.91 -6.12
C GLN A 145 14.13 -1.82 -5.48
N TYR A 146 14.75 -0.73 -5.02
CA TYR A 146 14.07 0.35 -4.34
C TYR A 146 13.86 1.53 -5.28
N VAL A 147 12.74 2.22 -5.10
CA VAL A 147 12.42 3.49 -5.77
C VAL A 147 12.14 4.56 -4.73
N ALA A 148 12.27 5.83 -5.11
CA ALA A 148 11.95 6.94 -4.21
C ALA A 148 10.48 6.89 -3.79
N ASP A 149 10.23 6.96 -2.48
CA ASP A 149 8.90 7.08 -1.91
C ASP A 149 8.64 8.56 -1.58
N ASN A 150 8.00 9.27 -2.51
CA ASN A 150 7.83 10.73 -2.44
C ASN A 150 6.63 11.16 -1.57
N VAL A 151 6.26 10.35 -0.58
CA VAL A 151 5.18 10.68 0.35
C VAL A 151 5.73 11.49 1.53
N SER A 152 5.05 12.59 1.83
CA SER A 152 5.37 13.43 2.97
C SER A 152 4.39 13.13 4.10
N TYR A 153 4.88 12.52 5.17
CA TYR A 153 4.19 12.42 6.45
C TYR A 153 5.18 12.78 7.55
N THR A 154 4.70 13.42 8.61
CA THR A 154 5.59 13.96 9.65
C THR A 154 6.15 12.81 10.51
N GLN A 155 7.31 12.28 10.12
CA GLN A 155 8.16 11.59 11.07
C GLN A 155 9.06 12.63 11.75
N SER A 156 8.82 12.82 13.04
CA SER A 156 9.60 13.66 13.96
C SER A 156 11.10 13.31 13.90
N SER A 157 11.83 13.90 12.94
CA SER A 157 13.28 13.70 12.82
C SER A 157 14.00 14.87 12.12
N ASP A 158 13.38 16.05 12.01
CA ASP A 158 14.05 17.23 11.46
C ASP A 158 15.07 17.78 12.46
N LYS A 159 16.21 17.07 12.60
CA LYS A 159 17.42 17.68 13.13
C LYS A 159 17.83 18.78 12.16
N PRO A 160 18.05 20.02 12.62
CA PRO A 160 18.43 21.12 11.74
C PRO A 160 19.63 20.74 10.86
N GLY A 161 19.46 20.81 9.54
CA GLY A 161 20.51 20.49 8.56
C GLY A 161 20.63 19.03 8.13
N VAL A 162 19.73 18.15 8.59
CA VAL A 162 19.59 16.77 8.12
C VAL A 162 18.29 16.63 7.32
N LYS A 163 18.36 16.01 6.15
CA LYS A 163 17.22 15.66 5.30
C LYS A 163 17.03 14.15 5.29
N GLN A 164 15.80 13.69 5.46
CA GLN A 164 15.44 12.29 5.29
C GLN A 164 15.04 12.01 3.83
N TYR A 165 15.54 10.92 3.27
CA TYR A 165 15.08 10.36 1.99
C TYR A 165 14.51 8.97 2.22
N ASN A 166 13.29 8.75 1.74
CA ASN A 166 12.60 7.47 1.86
C ASN A 166 12.56 6.77 0.50
N PHE A 167 12.74 5.46 0.53
CA PHE A 167 12.63 4.59 -0.62
C PHE A 167 11.82 3.35 -0.25
N ILE A 168 11.22 2.73 -1.25
CA ILE A 168 10.35 1.58 -1.08
C ILE A 168 10.72 0.49 -2.10
N GLU A 169 10.78 -0.75 -1.64
CA GLU A 169 11.05 -1.91 -2.48
C GLU A 169 9.86 -2.15 -3.43
N LYS A 170 10.13 -2.60 -4.65
CA LYS A 170 9.10 -2.95 -5.62
C LYS A 170 9.07 -4.44 -5.93
N TYR A 171 7.87 -5.00 -5.95
CA TYR A 171 7.59 -6.25 -6.63
C TYR A 171 6.87 -5.94 -7.94
N GLN A 172 7.54 -6.21 -9.07
CA GLN A 172 7.05 -5.81 -10.40
C GLN A 172 6.75 -4.30 -10.45
N SER A 173 5.49 -3.91 -10.72
CA SER A 173 5.04 -2.52 -10.77
C SER A 173 4.60 -1.96 -9.42
N TYR A 174 4.41 -2.77 -8.39
CA TYR A 174 3.79 -2.36 -7.13
C TYR A 174 4.79 -2.23 -5.98
N PRO A 175 4.62 -1.22 -5.11
CA PRO A 175 5.43 -1.06 -3.91
C PRO A 175 5.08 -2.09 -2.83
N ILE A 176 6.05 -2.40 -1.98
CA ILE A 176 5.90 -3.20 -0.76
C ILE A 176 6.09 -2.27 0.44
N PHE A 177 5.00 -1.89 1.09
CA PHE A 177 4.98 -0.77 2.05
C PHE A 177 5.78 -1.01 3.34
N ASP A 178 6.07 -2.26 3.68
CA ASP A 178 6.91 -2.59 4.83
C ASP A 178 8.41 -2.64 4.50
N ALA A 179 8.76 -2.75 3.22
CA ALA A 179 10.15 -2.91 2.77
C ALA A 179 10.71 -1.55 2.33
N THR A 180 11.25 -0.81 3.29
CA THR A 180 11.64 0.59 3.10
C THR A 180 13.13 0.83 3.33
N VAL A 181 13.63 1.94 2.80
CA VAL A 181 14.91 2.54 3.19
C VAL A 181 14.66 3.95 3.64
N ALA A 182 15.02 4.28 4.88
CA ALA A 182 14.99 5.63 5.41
C ALA A 182 16.41 6.11 5.65
N ALA A 183 16.86 7.08 4.86
CA ALA A 183 18.23 7.57 4.85
C ALA A 183 18.35 9.01 5.35
N GLN A 184 19.30 9.27 6.24
CA GLN A 184 19.58 10.57 6.82
C GLN A 184 20.80 11.20 6.13
N VAL A 185 20.57 12.33 5.45
CA VAL A 185 21.57 13.03 4.64
C VAL A 185 21.78 14.44 5.18
N GLY A 186 23.02 14.78 5.53
CA GLY A 186 23.38 16.11 6.05
C GLY A 186 24.55 16.67 5.25
N GLN A 187 24.46 17.94 4.82
CA GLN A 187 25.48 18.60 3.99
C GLN A 187 25.87 17.80 2.72
N ALA A 188 24.88 17.20 2.05
CA ALA A 188 25.08 16.30 0.89
C ALA A 188 25.91 15.03 1.19
N LYS A 189 25.99 14.61 2.46
CA LYS A 189 26.65 13.37 2.90
C LYS A 189 25.66 12.42 3.53
N LEU A 190 25.81 11.13 3.27
CA LEU A 190 25.00 10.08 3.90
C LEU A 190 25.57 9.73 5.29
N TRP A 191 24.77 9.90 6.35
CA TRP A 191 25.20 9.65 7.73
C TRP A 191 24.62 8.38 8.32
N SER A 192 23.41 8.02 7.95
CA SER A 192 22.83 6.74 8.32
C SER A 192 21.73 6.34 7.36
N PHE A 193 21.40 5.06 7.35
CA PHE A 193 20.13 4.60 6.82
C PHE A 193 19.65 3.39 7.61
N GLN A 194 18.33 3.23 7.68
CA GLN A 194 17.69 1.98 8.07
C GLN A 194 17.12 1.35 6.80
N GLN A 195 17.26 0.05 6.67
CA GLN A 195 16.75 -0.73 5.56
C GLN A 195 15.96 -1.91 6.09
N THR A 196 14.76 -2.11 5.54
CA THR A 196 13.98 -3.34 5.63
C THR A 196 13.88 -3.94 4.24
N ALA A 197 14.19 -5.22 4.08
CA ALA A 197 14.17 -5.89 2.79
C ALA A 197 13.40 -7.21 2.84
N VAL A 198 12.76 -7.55 1.73
CA VAL A 198 12.05 -8.81 1.55
C VAL A 198 12.60 -9.56 0.34
N VAL A 199 12.54 -10.89 0.38
CA VAL A 199 13.09 -11.74 -0.68
C VAL A 199 12.21 -12.96 -0.90
N ASN A 200 12.49 -13.67 -2.00
CA ASN A 200 11.79 -14.91 -2.38
C ASN A 200 10.27 -14.72 -2.57
N LEU A 201 9.87 -13.53 -3.04
CA LEU A 201 8.48 -13.19 -3.28
C LEU A 201 7.88 -13.99 -4.44
N GLN A 202 6.76 -14.65 -4.18
CA GLN A 202 6.00 -15.43 -5.14
C GLN A 202 4.51 -15.19 -4.92
N THR A 203 3.73 -15.17 -5.99
CA THR A 203 2.27 -15.08 -5.89
C THR A 203 1.69 -16.40 -5.38
N VAL A 204 0.68 -16.31 -4.51
CA VAL A 204 -0.05 -17.45 -3.97
C VAL A 204 -1.49 -17.41 -4.47
N GLY A 205 -1.87 -18.48 -5.17
CA GLY A 205 -3.18 -18.59 -5.81
C GLY A 205 -3.35 -17.63 -6.99
N ASP A 206 -4.58 -17.51 -7.45
CA ASP A 206 -4.94 -16.67 -8.57
C ASP A 206 -5.18 -15.22 -8.13
N ALA A 207 -4.89 -14.29 -9.04
CA ALA A 207 -5.16 -12.88 -8.84
C ALA A 207 -6.68 -12.64 -8.71
N LYS A 208 -7.09 -12.02 -7.60
CA LYS A 208 -8.48 -11.71 -7.29
C LYS A 208 -8.80 -10.26 -7.66
N PRO A 209 -10.07 -9.96 -8.02
CA PRO A 209 -10.53 -8.58 -8.12
C PRO A 209 -10.28 -7.82 -6.83
N THR A 210 -9.85 -6.56 -6.95
CA THR A 210 -9.71 -5.63 -5.84
C THR A 210 -10.79 -4.57 -5.89
N ILE A 211 -11.01 -3.90 -4.76
CA ILE A 211 -11.86 -2.71 -4.68
C ILE A 211 -11.18 -1.52 -5.37
N SER A 212 -11.97 -0.53 -5.77
CA SER A 212 -11.46 0.70 -6.37
C SER A 212 -10.81 1.61 -5.32
N ALA A 213 -10.06 2.61 -5.77
CA ALA A 213 -9.51 3.63 -4.88
C ALA A 213 -10.61 4.46 -4.19
N LEU A 214 -11.77 4.66 -4.85
CA LEU A 214 -12.92 5.35 -4.26
C LEU A 214 -13.55 4.52 -3.14
N ASP A 215 -13.77 3.21 -3.37
CA ASP A 215 -14.30 2.32 -2.33
C ASP A 215 -13.37 2.25 -1.11
N ALA A 216 -12.05 2.31 -1.34
CA ALA A 216 -11.06 2.34 -0.26
C ALA A 216 -11.13 3.65 0.54
N LEU A 217 -11.32 4.79 -0.14
CA LEU A 217 -11.52 6.10 0.51
C LEU A 217 -12.84 6.15 1.30
N ASP A 218 -13.92 5.59 0.75
CA ASP A 218 -15.19 5.50 1.44
C ASP A 218 -15.08 4.60 2.67
N SER A 219 -14.37 3.47 2.56
CA SER A 219 -14.10 2.57 3.69
C SER A 219 -13.29 3.28 4.78
N LEU A 220 -12.28 4.06 4.38
CA LEU A 220 -11.52 4.90 5.31
C LEU A 220 -12.43 5.90 6.02
N ALA A 221 -13.25 6.65 5.28
CA ALA A 221 -14.18 7.63 5.84
C ALA A 221 -15.12 6.99 6.89
N ASN A 222 -15.76 5.87 6.53
CA ASN A 222 -16.66 5.14 7.42
C ASN A 222 -15.96 4.58 8.67
N SER A 223 -14.66 4.28 8.59
CA SER A 223 -13.89 3.79 9.73
C SER A 223 -13.47 4.89 10.71
N MET A 224 -13.45 6.17 10.27
CA MET A 224 -12.99 7.29 11.10
C MET A 224 -13.82 7.45 12.36
N ASP A 225 -15.13 7.23 12.30
CA ASP A 225 -16.03 7.33 13.45
C ASP A 225 -15.69 6.32 14.56
N GLN A 226 -15.08 5.19 14.19
CA GLN A 226 -14.71 4.13 15.12
C GLN A 226 -13.29 4.32 15.67
N MET A 227 -12.44 5.08 14.98
CA MET A 227 -11.09 5.38 15.43
C MET A 227 -11.14 6.51 16.46
N MET A 228 -10.90 6.18 17.73
CA MET A 228 -10.85 7.16 18.83
C MET A 228 -9.62 8.08 18.70
N GLY A 229 -9.69 9.07 17.82
CA GLY A 229 -8.65 10.06 17.60
C GLY A 229 -9.02 11.03 16.48
N SER A 230 -8.80 12.33 16.68
CA SER A 230 -8.93 13.34 15.62
C SER A 230 -7.81 13.18 14.60
N HIS A 231 -8.04 12.34 13.60
CA HIS A 231 -7.11 12.14 12.48
C HIS A 231 -7.65 12.72 11.17
N GLY A 232 -8.42 13.80 11.28
CA GLY A 232 -8.72 14.67 10.15
C GLY A 232 -7.43 15.22 9.55
N GLY A 233 -7.46 15.48 8.24
CA GLY A 233 -6.29 15.90 7.50
C GLY A 233 -6.50 15.83 6.00
N SER A 234 -5.56 16.39 5.25
CA SER A 234 -5.54 16.25 3.81
C SER A 234 -4.92 14.91 3.41
N ILE A 235 -5.63 14.17 2.56
CA ILE A 235 -5.13 12.99 1.89
C ILE A 235 -4.22 13.46 0.77
N THR A 236 -2.93 13.20 0.92
CA THR A 236 -1.86 13.65 0.02
C THR A 236 -1.38 12.56 -0.94
N SER A 237 -1.68 11.30 -0.66
CA SER A 237 -1.39 10.17 -1.56
C SER A 237 -2.40 9.03 -1.41
N VAL A 238 -2.73 8.40 -2.53
CA VAL A 238 -3.53 7.17 -2.62
C VAL A 238 -2.85 6.23 -3.61
N GLU A 239 -2.28 5.13 -3.13
CA GLU A 239 -1.48 4.22 -3.95
C GLU A 239 -1.74 2.75 -3.61
N MET A 240 -1.78 1.90 -4.64
CA MET A 240 -1.96 0.46 -4.47
C MET A 240 -0.61 -0.25 -4.32
N GLY A 241 -0.55 -1.24 -3.43
CA GLY A 241 0.67 -2.02 -3.20
C GLY A 241 0.45 -3.20 -2.27
N TYR A 242 1.50 -3.61 -1.57
CA TYR A 242 1.51 -4.79 -0.72
C TYR A 242 1.91 -4.46 0.73
N ALA A 243 1.22 -5.04 1.71
CA ALA A 243 1.57 -4.94 3.14
C ALA A 243 1.38 -6.28 3.87
N HIS A 244 2.23 -6.55 4.86
CA HIS A 244 2.32 -7.82 5.59
C HIS A 244 1.23 -8.01 6.63
N LYS A 245 0.84 -6.94 7.34
CA LYS A 245 -0.17 -6.98 8.40
C LYS A 245 -1.34 -6.07 8.05
N VAL A 246 -2.47 -6.68 7.70
CA VAL A 246 -3.74 -6.01 7.46
C VAL A 246 -4.80 -6.68 8.32
N ALA A 247 -5.75 -5.90 8.86
CA ALA A 247 -6.86 -6.45 9.62
C ALA A 247 -7.71 -7.40 8.75
N GLY A 248 -8.30 -8.43 9.36
CA GLY A 248 -9.21 -9.37 8.70
C GLY A 248 -8.55 -10.53 7.93
N ASP A 249 -7.24 -10.48 7.69
CA ASP A 249 -6.57 -11.51 6.91
C ASP A 249 -6.13 -12.71 7.76
N SER A 250 -6.57 -13.90 7.35
CA SER A 250 -5.98 -15.16 7.80
C SER A 250 -4.94 -15.63 6.78
N PRO A 251 -3.72 -16.01 7.20
CA PRO A 251 -2.74 -16.61 6.31
C PRO A 251 -3.38 -17.76 5.53
N PRO A 252 -3.05 -17.94 4.23
CA PRO A 252 -3.43 -19.14 3.50
C PRO A 252 -3.00 -20.37 4.31
N ASN A 253 -3.94 -21.30 4.53
CA ASN A 253 -3.76 -22.49 5.38
C ASN A 253 -2.53 -23.29 4.91
N THR A 254 -1.37 -23.06 5.54
CA THR A 254 -0.09 -23.59 5.08
C THR A 254 0.80 -23.93 6.28
N SER A 255 1.30 -25.16 6.29
CA SER A 255 2.12 -25.74 7.36
C SER A 255 3.58 -25.25 7.38
N ALA A 256 3.88 -24.09 6.80
CA ALA A 256 5.25 -23.58 6.64
C ALA A 256 5.56 -22.50 7.69
N SER A 257 6.32 -22.89 8.71
CA SER A 257 6.64 -22.12 9.92
C SER A 257 7.44 -20.81 9.74
N SER A 258 7.82 -20.42 8.51
CA SER A 258 8.66 -19.24 8.26
C SER A 258 8.21 -18.38 7.07
N ALA A 259 7.06 -18.67 6.47
CA ALA A 259 6.58 -17.92 5.32
C ALA A 259 5.70 -16.75 5.76
N ASN A 260 6.06 -15.55 5.31
CA ASN A 260 5.29 -14.33 5.51
C ASN A 260 4.41 -14.07 4.29
N TYR A 261 3.27 -13.41 4.51
CA TYR A 261 2.29 -13.10 3.48
C TYR A 261 2.08 -11.59 3.37
N TRP A 262 2.11 -11.06 2.16
CA TRP A 262 1.77 -9.67 1.89
C TRP A 262 0.49 -9.61 1.07
N PHE A 263 -0.48 -8.87 1.59
CA PHE A 263 -1.80 -8.69 1.00
C PHE A 263 -1.83 -7.39 0.20
N PRO A 264 -2.56 -7.38 -0.93
CA PRO A 264 -2.85 -6.14 -1.65
C PRO A 264 -3.59 -5.14 -0.78
N VAL A 265 -3.11 -3.91 -0.75
CA VAL A 265 -3.71 -2.80 0.01
C VAL A 265 -3.67 -1.50 -0.77
N TRP A 266 -4.59 -0.61 -0.41
CA TRP A 266 -4.50 0.81 -0.72
C TRP A 266 -3.81 1.53 0.45
N ARG A 267 -2.67 2.16 0.17
CA ARG A 267 -1.99 3.08 1.07
C ARG A 267 -2.57 4.47 0.88
N ILE A 268 -3.17 5.02 1.94
CA ILE A 268 -3.72 6.37 1.97
C ILE A 268 -2.90 7.20 2.96
N VAL A 269 -2.23 8.24 2.48
CA VAL A 269 -1.31 9.04 3.29
C VAL A 269 -1.93 10.38 3.66
N THR A 270 -1.81 10.74 4.93
CA THR A 270 -2.08 12.08 5.46
C THR A 270 -0.81 12.64 6.12
N PRO A 271 -0.74 13.94 6.41
CA PRO A 271 0.41 14.52 7.14
C PRO A 271 0.70 13.87 8.49
N ASN A 272 -0.32 13.30 9.14
CA ASN A 272 -0.26 12.80 10.50
C ASN A 272 -0.10 11.27 10.57
N THR A 273 -0.64 10.55 9.58
CA THR A 273 -0.67 9.10 9.61
C THR A 273 -0.82 8.48 8.22
N ILE A 274 -0.47 7.21 8.12
CA ILE A 274 -0.65 6.37 6.95
C ILE A 274 -1.74 5.36 7.28
N TYR A 275 -2.71 5.19 6.40
CA TYR A 275 -3.74 4.16 6.49
C TYR A 275 -3.51 3.10 5.43
N PHE A 276 -3.77 1.85 5.78
CA PHE A 276 -3.81 0.73 4.85
C PHE A 276 -5.22 0.17 4.80
N VAL A 277 -5.82 0.17 3.61
CA VAL A 277 -7.12 -0.43 3.37
C VAL A 277 -6.93 -1.73 2.61
N ASN A 278 -7.44 -2.84 3.13
CA ASN A 278 -7.38 -4.14 2.47
C ASN A 278 -8.04 -4.03 1.09
N ALA A 279 -7.30 -4.34 0.03
CA ALA A 279 -7.80 -4.15 -1.33
C ALA A 279 -8.83 -5.23 -1.74
N TYR A 280 -9.03 -6.28 -0.94
CA TYR A 280 -10.09 -7.27 -1.17
C TYR A 280 -11.37 -6.98 -0.37
N THR A 281 -11.24 -6.50 0.88
CA THR A 281 -12.38 -6.39 1.81
C THR A 281 -12.80 -4.96 2.14
N GLY A 282 -11.92 -3.98 1.95
CA GLY A 282 -12.15 -2.60 2.42
C GLY A 282 -11.86 -2.41 3.91
N GLU A 283 -11.40 -3.43 4.63
CA GLU A 283 -11.05 -3.25 6.05
C GLU A 283 -9.85 -2.32 6.22
N VAL A 284 -9.99 -1.37 7.14
CA VAL A 284 -9.00 -0.31 7.37
C VAL A 284 -8.12 -0.68 8.55
N ASN A 285 -6.82 -0.54 8.37
CA ASN A 285 -5.81 -0.70 9.41
C ASN A 285 -4.90 0.52 9.46
N VAL A 286 -4.43 0.85 10.67
CA VAL A 286 -3.35 1.80 10.89
C VAL A 286 -2.11 0.97 11.22
N PRO A 287 -0.94 1.20 10.59
CA PRO A 287 0.28 0.53 11.00
C PRO A 287 0.49 0.77 12.51
N LEU A 288 0.68 -0.31 13.27
CA LEU A 288 0.97 -0.24 14.70
C LEU A 288 2.22 0.63 14.89
N GLN A 289 2.09 1.71 15.67
CA GLN A 289 3.21 2.56 16.09
C GLN A 289 4.11 1.83 17.08
#